data_AF-A0A2N5T3Z7-F1
#
_entry.id   AF-A0A2N5T3Z7-F1
#
_cell.length_a   1.000
_cell.length_b   1.000
_cell.length_c   1.000
_cell.angle_alpha   90.00
_cell.angle_beta   90.00
_cell.angle_gamma   90.00
#
_symmetry.space_group_name_H-M   'P 1'
#
loop_
_entity.id
_entity.type
_entity.pdbx_description
1 polymer ?
#
loop_
_entity_poly.entity_id
_entity_poly.type
_entity_poly.pdbx_seq_one_letter_code
_entity_poly.pdbx_strand_id
1 'polypeptide(L)'
;MDALALTPVCLRVASAVDNLVGHIPLSTKDPAYQEEVKRQEAKNFVKCRCSNCLIEAGNTLAQNLKNITVHNFDAALEDQVVFPNNTKHLKRKYNQRKLTDPFEPIDTNEKLLYKSLKAHLISRFKDLYESRRWTSGRFQASDVFGSKQGDAIVNLFNTINKSEALDPTIGREVISGKHDMLFNCIIEFKKAAGYQDSQQKRQKALEDEEERRNKVKRDNAARYRANARA
;
A
#
# COMPACT_ATOMS: atom_id res chain seq x y z
N MET A 1 -25.69 9.94 14.70
CA MET A 1 -25.02 9.16 13.62
C MET A 1 -25.25 7.65 13.73
N ASP A 2 -25.70 7.11 14.88
CA ASP A 2 -25.80 5.66 15.08
C ASP A 2 -26.91 4.96 14.28
N ALA A 3 -28.05 5.63 14.05
CA ALA A 3 -29.17 5.01 13.34
C ALA A 3 -28.87 4.74 11.85
N LEU A 4 -28.05 5.57 11.18
CA LEU A 4 -27.67 5.34 9.77
C LEU A 4 -26.77 4.12 9.60
N ALA A 5 -25.96 3.81 10.62
CA ALA A 5 -25.08 2.65 10.59
C ALA A 5 -25.83 1.33 10.82
N LEU A 6 -27.00 1.39 11.46
CA LEU A 6 -27.80 0.22 11.83
C LEU A 6 -29.03 0.01 10.95
N THR A 7 -29.43 1.01 10.15
CA THR A 7 -30.64 0.89 9.35
C THR A 7 -30.52 -0.24 8.31
N PRO A 8 -31.50 -1.16 8.25
CA PRO A 8 -31.53 -2.20 7.24
C PRO A 8 -32.16 -1.71 5.92
N VAL A 9 -32.68 -0.48 5.88
CA VAL A 9 -33.46 0.02 4.75
C VAL A 9 -32.59 0.73 3.71
N CYS A 10 -33.14 1.03 2.53
CA CYS A 10 -32.45 1.79 1.49
C CYS A 10 -31.86 3.10 2.03
N LEU A 11 -30.53 3.30 1.93
CA LEU A 11 -29.86 4.50 2.44
C LEU A 11 -30.32 5.79 1.77
N ARG A 12 -30.65 5.75 0.47
CA ARG A 12 -31.18 6.91 -0.25
C ARG A 12 -32.52 7.36 0.34
N VAL A 13 -33.41 6.41 0.63
CA VAL A 13 -34.70 6.70 1.25
C VAL A 13 -34.49 7.12 2.70
N ALA A 14 -33.65 6.42 3.46
CA ALA A 14 -33.38 6.74 4.85
C ALA A 14 -32.85 8.18 5.04
N SER A 15 -31.90 8.60 4.20
CA SER A 15 -31.39 9.98 4.21
C SER A 15 -32.45 11.01 3.78
N ALA A 16 -33.36 10.65 2.86
CA ALA A 16 -34.45 11.54 2.47
C ALA A 16 -35.46 11.73 3.61
N VAL A 17 -35.84 10.64 4.29
CA VAL A 17 -36.72 10.68 5.46
C VAL A 17 -36.08 11.48 6.60
N ASP A 18 -34.79 11.28 6.86
CA ASP A 18 -34.06 12.05 7.88
C ASP A 18 -34.10 13.55 7.60
N ASN A 19 -33.87 13.94 6.34
CA ASN A 19 -33.93 15.35 5.93
C ASN A 19 -35.35 15.95 5.95
N LEU A 20 -36.39 15.16 5.72
CA LEU A 20 -37.78 15.63 5.62
C LEU A 20 -38.53 15.59 6.96
N VAL A 21 -38.29 14.56 7.76
CA VAL A 21 -39.05 14.22 8.97
C VAL A 21 -38.19 14.32 10.23
N GLY A 22 -36.86 14.22 10.10
CA GLY A 22 -35.91 14.37 11.22
C GLY A 22 -35.55 13.06 11.93
N HIS A 23 -35.82 11.90 11.32
CA HIS A 23 -35.38 10.61 11.85
C HIS A 23 -34.95 9.63 10.77
N ILE A 24 -34.09 8.67 11.15
CA ILE A 24 -33.64 7.60 10.27
C ILE A 24 -34.52 6.36 10.50
N PRO A 25 -35.25 5.87 9.49
CA PRO A 25 -36.09 4.68 9.61
C PRO A 25 -35.23 3.44 9.84
N LEU A 26 -35.62 2.57 10.76
CA LEU A 26 -34.94 1.30 11.08
C LEU A 26 -35.69 0.06 10.55
N SER A 27 -36.79 0.27 9.84
CA SER A 27 -37.64 -0.80 9.33
C SER A 27 -38.38 -0.34 8.08
N THR A 28 -38.66 -1.26 7.16
CA THR A 28 -39.51 -1.00 5.98
C THR A 28 -40.98 -0.76 6.33
N LYS A 29 -41.36 -1.00 7.58
CA LYS A 29 -42.70 -0.73 8.12
C LYS A 29 -42.88 0.71 8.61
N ASP A 30 -41.81 1.51 8.64
CA ASP A 30 -41.90 2.91 9.00
C ASP A 30 -42.80 3.66 7.99
N PRO A 31 -43.85 4.37 8.43
CA PRO A 31 -44.77 5.07 7.54
C PRO A 31 -44.06 6.09 6.64
N ALA A 32 -43.12 6.86 7.19
CA ALA A 32 -42.37 7.86 6.43
C ALA A 32 -41.45 7.21 5.39
N TYR A 33 -40.89 6.04 5.71
CA TYR A 33 -40.15 5.23 4.72
C TYR A 33 -41.06 4.80 3.56
N GLN A 34 -42.25 4.28 3.85
CA GLN A 34 -43.17 3.80 2.81
C GLN A 34 -43.67 4.92 1.90
N GLU A 35 -43.98 6.08 2.47
CA GLU A 35 -44.39 7.27 1.70
C GLU A 35 -43.27 7.75 0.78
N GLU A 36 -42.03 7.79 1.26
CA GLU A 36 -40.89 8.21 0.45
C GLU A 36 -40.56 7.19 -0.66
N VAL A 37 -40.70 5.89 -0.39
CA VAL A 37 -40.59 4.86 -1.45
C VAL A 37 -41.62 5.09 -2.54
N LYS A 38 -42.91 5.25 -2.18
CA LYS A 38 -43.99 5.52 -3.15
C LYS A 38 -43.72 6.79 -3.95
N ARG A 39 -43.21 7.84 -3.31
CA ARG A 39 -42.84 9.09 -3.98
C ARG A 39 -41.70 8.91 -4.99
N GLN A 40 -40.67 8.12 -4.65
CA GLN A 40 -39.56 7.83 -5.57
C GLN A 40 -40.02 6.98 -6.76
N GLU A 41 -40.90 6.01 -6.53
CA GLU A 41 -41.53 5.20 -7.58
C GLU A 41 -42.39 6.05 -8.52
N ALA A 42 -43.27 6.90 -7.96
CA ALA A 42 -44.11 7.80 -8.75
C ALA A 42 -43.31 8.80 -9.61
N LYS A 43 -42.09 9.16 -9.17
CA LYS A 43 -41.18 10.01 -9.94
C LYS A 43 -40.19 9.24 -10.81
N ASN A 44 -40.36 7.92 -10.97
CA ASN A 44 -39.50 7.07 -11.79
C ASN A 44 -38.01 7.19 -11.45
N PHE A 45 -37.67 7.27 -10.16
CA PHE A 45 -36.27 7.31 -9.76
C PHE A 45 -35.57 6.00 -10.15
N VAL A 46 -34.32 6.11 -10.61
CA VAL A 46 -33.49 4.92 -10.90
C VAL A 46 -33.39 4.03 -9.66
N LYS A 47 -33.26 2.71 -9.87
CA LYS A 47 -33.08 1.76 -8.77
C LYS A 47 -31.84 2.14 -7.96
N CYS A 48 -31.97 2.10 -6.64
CA CYS A 48 -30.86 2.43 -5.74
C CYS A 48 -29.81 1.32 -5.75
N ARG A 49 -28.53 1.71 -5.76
CA ARG A 49 -27.37 0.81 -5.68
C ARG A 49 -26.61 0.90 -4.35
N CYS A 50 -27.26 1.41 -3.29
CA CYS A 50 -26.62 1.49 -1.97
C CYS A 50 -26.37 0.09 -1.39
N SER A 51 -25.53 0.00 -0.35
CA SER A 51 -25.15 -1.26 0.32
C SER A 51 -26.34 -2.08 0.84
N ASN A 52 -27.47 -1.44 1.13
CA ASN A 52 -28.69 -2.10 1.61
C ASN A 52 -29.63 -2.54 0.46
N CYS A 53 -29.44 -2.03 -0.75
CA CYS A 53 -30.24 -2.39 -1.93
C CYS A 53 -29.51 -3.35 -2.88
N LEU A 54 -28.20 -3.20 -3.05
CA LEU A 54 -27.37 -4.01 -3.92
C LEU A 54 -26.27 -4.69 -3.11
N ILE A 55 -26.70 -5.59 -2.22
CA ILE A 55 -25.87 -6.20 -1.17
C ILE A 55 -24.67 -6.95 -1.76
N GLU A 56 -24.89 -7.75 -2.81
CA GLU A 56 -23.82 -8.58 -3.40
C GLU A 56 -22.73 -7.74 -4.07
N ALA A 57 -23.10 -6.71 -4.84
CA ALA A 57 -22.16 -5.78 -5.44
C ALA A 57 -21.41 -4.99 -4.36
N GLY A 58 -22.13 -4.48 -3.35
CA GLY A 58 -21.53 -3.79 -2.21
C GLY A 58 -20.52 -4.66 -1.45
N ASN A 59 -20.85 -5.92 -1.18
CA ASN A 59 -19.96 -6.88 -0.55
C ASN A 59 -18.74 -7.20 -1.42
N THR A 60 -18.95 -7.37 -2.73
CA THR A 60 -17.87 -7.64 -3.69
C THR A 60 -16.89 -6.48 -3.74
N LEU A 61 -17.39 -5.25 -3.82
CA LEU A 61 -16.58 -4.04 -3.80
C LEU A 61 -15.83 -3.90 -2.46
N ALA A 62 -16.52 -4.08 -1.33
CA ALA A 62 -15.92 -3.99 0.02
C ALA A 62 -14.77 -4.98 0.22
N GLN A 63 -14.92 -6.23 -0.23
CA GLN A 63 -13.88 -7.26 -0.15
C GLN A 63 -12.68 -6.97 -1.06
N ASN A 64 -12.88 -6.15 -2.09
CA ASN A 64 -11.89 -5.84 -3.12
C ASN A 64 -11.39 -4.39 -3.08
N LEU A 65 -11.70 -3.60 -2.06
CA LEU A 65 -11.21 -2.22 -1.91
C LEU A 65 -9.69 -2.09 -2.05
N LYS A 66 -8.93 -3.10 -1.60
CA LYS A 66 -7.46 -3.17 -1.76
C LYS A 66 -6.97 -3.27 -3.22
N ASN A 67 -7.85 -3.60 -4.15
CA ASN A 67 -7.58 -3.71 -5.59
C ASN A 67 -8.05 -2.48 -6.37
N ILE A 68 -8.66 -1.51 -5.68
CA ILE A 68 -9.08 -0.25 -6.26
C ILE A 68 -7.89 0.69 -6.35
N THR A 69 -7.84 1.40 -7.47
CA THR A 69 -6.82 2.37 -7.87
C THR A 69 -7.53 3.58 -8.45
N VAL A 70 -6.82 4.68 -8.64
CA VAL A 70 -7.36 5.86 -9.33
C VAL A 70 -7.83 5.56 -10.76
N HIS A 71 -7.24 4.54 -11.41
CA HIS A 71 -7.51 4.23 -12.83
C HIS A 71 -8.69 3.27 -13.03
N ASN A 72 -9.15 2.58 -11.99
CA ASN A 72 -10.25 1.61 -12.08
C ASN A 72 -11.41 1.90 -11.12
N PHE A 73 -11.38 3.05 -10.42
CA PHE A 73 -12.38 3.41 -9.43
C PHE A 73 -13.80 3.50 -10.03
N ASP A 74 -13.96 4.28 -11.11
CA ASP A 74 -15.28 4.48 -11.73
C ASP A 74 -15.83 3.18 -12.33
N ALA A 75 -14.99 2.45 -13.07
CA ALA A 75 -15.35 1.14 -13.59
C ALA A 75 -15.73 0.15 -12.47
N ALA A 76 -15.06 0.22 -11.31
CA ALA A 76 -15.40 -0.62 -10.17
C ALA A 76 -16.74 -0.24 -9.52
N LEU A 77 -17.09 1.05 -9.48
CA LEU A 77 -18.40 1.50 -9.01
C LEU A 77 -19.53 1.08 -9.95
N GLU A 78 -19.23 0.90 -11.23
CA GLU A 78 -20.18 0.46 -12.25
C GLU A 78 -20.26 -1.07 -12.37
N ASP A 79 -19.56 -1.83 -11.51
CA ASP A 79 -19.44 -3.30 -11.57
C ASP A 79 -18.80 -3.83 -12.87
N GLN A 80 -17.97 -3.01 -13.53
CA GLN A 80 -17.27 -3.34 -14.79
C GLN A 80 -15.87 -3.92 -14.57
N VAL A 81 -15.40 -3.99 -13.32
CA VAL A 81 -14.09 -4.54 -12.98
C VAL A 81 -14.23 -5.97 -12.49
N VAL A 82 -13.56 -6.91 -13.17
CA VAL A 82 -13.43 -8.28 -12.70
C VAL A 82 -12.32 -8.34 -11.66
N PHE A 83 -12.71 -8.51 -10.39
CA PHE A 83 -11.74 -8.68 -9.31
C PHE A 83 -11.19 -10.12 -9.28
N PRO A 84 -9.93 -10.31 -8.86
CA PRO A 84 -9.41 -11.65 -8.64
C PRO A 84 -10.24 -12.37 -7.57
N ASN A 85 -10.71 -13.59 -7.88
CA ASN A 85 -11.45 -14.43 -6.93
C ASN A 85 -10.63 -14.66 -5.65
N ASN A 86 -10.93 -13.92 -4.59
CA ASN A 86 -10.42 -14.20 -3.25
C ASN A 86 -11.37 -15.19 -2.57
N THR A 87 -11.19 -16.49 -2.82
CA THR A 87 -11.83 -17.56 -2.04
C THR A 87 -11.38 -17.59 -0.57
N LYS A 88 -10.42 -16.75 -0.19
CA LYS A 88 -9.99 -16.60 1.19
C LYS A 88 -10.65 -15.35 1.75
N HIS A 89 -11.65 -15.53 2.62
CA HIS A 89 -12.02 -14.49 3.59
C HIS A 89 -10.71 -13.90 4.11
N LEU A 90 -10.56 -12.58 4.02
CA LEU A 90 -9.39 -11.88 4.53
C LEU A 90 -9.37 -12.07 6.05
N LYS A 91 -8.83 -13.19 6.53
CA LYS A 91 -8.45 -13.35 7.92
C LYS A 91 -7.56 -12.14 8.20
N ARG A 92 -7.97 -11.32 9.16
CA ARG A 92 -7.19 -10.19 9.66
C ARG A 92 -5.78 -10.71 9.92
N LYS A 93 -4.85 -10.44 8.99
CA LYS A 93 -3.47 -10.88 9.13
C LYS A 93 -2.85 -10.00 10.20
N TYR A 94 -2.92 -10.48 11.44
CA TYR A 94 -2.19 -9.87 12.56
C TYR A 94 -0.68 -10.11 12.46
N ASN A 95 -0.27 -11.03 11.58
CA ASN A 95 1.13 -11.29 11.32
C ASN A 95 1.60 -10.34 10.21
N GLN A 96 2.19 -9.21 10.62
CA GLN A 96 3.20 -8.57 9.79
C GLN A 96 4.18 -9.67 9.41
N ARG A 97 4.27 -10.01 8.12
CA ARG A 97 5.31 -10.91 7.65
C ARG A 97 6.62 -10.22 8.02
N LYS A 98 7.35 -10.78 8.99
CA LYS A 98 8.76 -10.42 9.18
C LYS A 98 9.41 -10.58 7.81
N LEU A 99 10.02 -9.50 7.33
CA LEU A 99 10.83 -9.54 6.12
C LEU A 99 11.86 -10.64 6.33
N THR A 100 11.93 -11.55 5.36
CA THR A 100 12.75 -12.76 5.46
C THR A 100 14.25 -12.44 5.42
N ASP A 101 14.60 -11.20 5.02
CA ASP A 101 15.95 -10.67 5.03
C ASP A 101 15.90 -9.12 5.08
N PRO A 102 15.94 -8.49 6.26
CA PRO A 102 15.99 -7.04 6.38
C PRO A 102 17.32 -6.53 5.84
N PHE A 103 17.30 -5.51 4.98
CA PHE A 103 18.52 -4.84 4.58
C PHE A 103 19.24 -4.23 5.80
N GLU A 104 20.45 -4.69 6.09
CA GLU A 104 21.28 -4.19 7.18
C GLU A 104 22.49 -3.42 6.60
N PRO A 105 22.62 -2.10 6.89
CA PRO A 105 23.77 -1.31 6.46
C PRO A 105 25.07 -1.85 7.06
N ILE A 106 26.13 -1.90 6.28
CA ILE A 106 27.44 -2.45 6.70
C ILE A 106 28.21 -1.43 7.54
N ASP A 107 28.04 -0.14 7.26
CA ASP A 107 28.75 0.93 7.95
C ASP A 107 27.87 2.19 8.20
N THR A 108 28.46 3.14 8.93
CA THR A 108 27.81 4.43 9.26
C THR A 108 27.51 5.27 8.02
N ASN A 109 28.34 5.21 6.98
CA ASN A 109 28.15 5.98 5.76
C ASN A 109 26.96 5.45 4.95
N GLU A 110 26.87 4.13 4.81
CA GLU A 110 25.75 3.46 4.17
C GLU A 110 24.44 3.74 4.91
N LYS A 111 24.45 3.73 6.25
CA LYS A 111 23.31 4.14 7.06
C LYS A 111 22.88 5.59 6.79
N LEU A 112 23.84 6.51 6.61
CA LEU A 112 23.55 7.91 6.25
C LEU A 112 23.00 8.04 4.83
N LEU A 113 23.49 7.23 3.87
CA LEU A 113 22.98 7.18 2.51
C LEU A 113 21.51 6.74 2.45
N TYR A 114 21.13 5.67 3.17
CA TYR A 114 19.73 5.25 3.18
C TYR A 114 18.82 6.20 3.97
N LYS A 115 19.36 6.88 4.98
CA LYS A 115 18.65 7.97 5.67
C LYS A 115 18.38 9.14 4.72
N SER A 116 19.31 9.51 3.86
CA SER A 116 19.11 10.57 2.88
C SER A 116 18.11 10.17 1.80
N LEU A 117 18.15 8.92 1.32
CA LEU A 117 17.14 8.36 0.42
C LEU A 117 15.73 8.47 1.02
N LYS A 118 15.55 8.00 2.26
CA LYS A 118 14.26 8.07 2.96
C LYS A 118 13.74 9.51 3.04
N ALA A 119 14.60 10.45 3.46
CA ALA A 119 14.23 11.86 3.55
C ALA A 119 13.83 12.43 2.18
N HIS A 120 14.59 12.07 1.13
CA HIS A 120 14.30 12.48 -0.24
C HIS A 120 12.94 11.95 -0.72
N LEU A 121 12.66 10.66 -0.53
CA LEU A 121 11.38 10.04 -0.91
C LEU A 121 10.19 10.73 -0.22
N ILE A 122 10.30 10.99 1.09
CA ILE A 122 9.24 11.66 1.86
C ILE A 122 9.04 13.09 1.35
N SER A 123 10.13 13.83 1.08
CA SER A 123 10.04 15.19 0.55
C SER A 123 9.39 15.23 -0.83
N ARG A 124 9.83 14.37 -1.75
CA ARG A 124 9.28 14.32 -3.12
C ARG A 124 7.81 13.89 -3.14
N PHE A 125 7.43 12.98 -2.25
CA PHE A 125 6.02 12.65 -2.06
C PHE A 125 5.22 13.83 -1.51
N LYS A 126 5.77 14.57 -0.54
CA LYS A 126 5.12 15.76 0.00
C LYS A 126 4.85 16.78 -1.10
N ASP A 127 5.83 17.08 -1.95
CA ASP A 127 5.67 18.00 -3.08
C ASP A 127 4.55 17.53 -4.03
N LEU A 128 4.56 16.24 -4.41
CA LEU A 128 3.54 15.64 -5.26
C LEU A 128 2.15 15.74 -4.61
N TYR A 129 2.05 15.43 -3.31
CA TYR A 129 0.80 15.46 -2.57
C TYR A 129 0.23 16.87 -2.47
N GLU A 130 1.06 17.85 -2.11
CA GLU A 130 0.65 19.24 -1.96
C GLU A 130 0.25 19.87 -3.29
N SER A 131 0.94 19.54 -4.39
CA SER A 131 0.57 20.01 -5.74
C SER A 131 -0.81 19.52 -6.21
N ARG A 132 -1.28 18.38 -5.68
CA ARG A 132 -2.56 17.74 -6.05
C ARG A 132 -3.66 17.93 -5.02
N ARG A 133 -3.33 18.50 -3.86
CA ARG A 133 -4.25 18.60 -2.74
C ARG A 133 -5.24 19.74 -2.99
N TRP A 134 -6.54 19.42 -2.94
CA TRP A 134 -7.57 20.45 -2.79
C TRP A 134 -7.52 21.08 -1.40
N THR A 135 -7.86 22.37 -1.32
CA THR A 135 -7.77 23.25 -0.14
C THR A 135 -8.40 22.72 1.15
N SER A 136 -9.22 21.66 1.09
CA SER A 136 -9.95 21.07 2.22
C SER A 136 -9.57 19.64 2.59
N GLY A 137 -8.38 19.15 2.23
CA GLY A 137 -7.98 17.80 2.63
C GLY A 137 -7.89 17.65 4.16
N ARG A 138 -8.29 16.49 4.70
CA ARG A 138 -8.17 16.16 6.13
C ARG A 138 -6.84 15.52 6.51
N PHE A 139 -6.19 14.85 5.56
CA PHE A 139 -4.94 14.11 5.79
C PHE A 139 -3.73 14.93 5.36
N GLN A 140 -2.60 14.84 6.04
CA GLN A 140 -1.33 15.39 5.58
C GLN A 140 -0.60 14.39 4.69
N ALA A 141 0.40 14.86 3.92
CA ALA A 141 1.24 13.96 3.12
C ALA A 141 1.87 12.85 3.97
N SER A 142 2.32 13.19 5.19
CA SER A 142 2.90 12.26 6.16
C SER A 142 1.94 11.17 6.64
N ASP A 143 0.62 11.41 6.59
CA ASP A 143 -0.39 10.41 6.96
C ASP A 143 -0.53 9.33 5.88
N VAL A 144 -0.29 9.71 4.62
CA VAL A 144 -0.34 8.79 3.47
C VAL A 144 1.00 8.10 3.26
N PHE A 145 2.09 8.86 3.30
CA PHE A 145 3.45 8.39 3.13
C PHE A 145 4.39 9.15 4.06
N GLY A 146 4.80 8.50 5.14
CA GLY A 146 5.70 9.05 6.15
C GLY A 146 6.88 8.15 6.43
N SER A 147 7.40 8.25 7.65
CA SER A 147 8.57 7.48 8.08
C SER A 147 8.40 5.97 7.85
N LYS A 148 7.24 5.41 8.21
CA LYS A 148 6.98 3.96 8.14
C LYS A 148 7.08 3.43 6.71
N GLN A 149 6.49 4.13 5.75
CA GLN A 149 6.54 3.77 4.33
C GLN A 149 7.94 3.96 3.76
N GLY A 150 8.63 5.05 4.13
CA GLY A 150 10.01 5.29 3.73
C GLY A 150 10.96 4.21 4.25
N ASP A 151 10.84 3.80 5.52
CA ASP A 151 11.62 2.70 6.10
C ASP A 151 11.34 1.38 5.39
N ALA A 152 10.07 1.11 5.06
CA ALA A 152 9.70 -0.11 4.36
C ALA A 152 10.28 -0.19 2.93
N ILE A 153 10.35 0.95 2.22
CA ILE A 153 11.03 1.03 0.91
C ILE A 153 12.54 0.82 1.06
N VAL A 154 13.18 1.47 2.04
CA VAL A 154 14.62 1.30 2.29
C VAL A 154 14.95 -0.16 2.59
N ASN A 155 14.15 -0.83 3.42
CA ASN A 155 14.35 -2.23 3.75
C ASN A 155 14.21 -3.18 2.55
N LEU A 156 13.44 -2.79 1.54
CA LEU A 156 13.18 -3.56 0.32
C LEU A 156 13.94 -3.02 -0.90
N PHE A 157 14.85 -2.06 -0.70
CA PHE A 157 15.46 -1.28 -1.77
C PHE A 157 16.16 -2.13 -2.85
N ASN A 158 16.84 -3.19 -2.44
CA ASN A 158 17.53 -4.11 -3.35
C ASN A 158 16.57 -4.99 -4.16
N THR A 159 15.37 -5.23 -3.64
CA THR A 159 14.34 -6.07 -4.26
C THR A 159 13.46 -5.27 -5.23
N ILE A 160 13.40 -3.95 -5.09
CA ILE A 160 12.60 -3.08 -5.94
C ILE A 160 13.28 -2.92 -7.31
N ASN A 161 12.73 -3.61 -8.31
CA ASN A 161 13.16 -3.60 -9.70
C ASN A 161 12.11 -3.02 -10.68
N LYS A 162 10.86 -2.88 -10.24
CA LYS A 162 9.75 -2.31 -11.01
C LYS A 162 8.84 -1.46 -10.11
N SER A 163 8.04 -0.61 -10.74
CA SER A 163 7.07 0.28 -10.07
C SER A 163 6.05 -0.53 -9.23
N GLU A 164 5.61 -1.68 -9.74
CA GLU A 164 4.64 -2.56 -9.08
C GLU A 164 5.21 -3.27 -7.84
N ALA A 165 6.54 -3.33 -7.68
CA ALA A 165 7.17 -3.88 -6.48
C ALA A 165 6.91 -3.01 -5.23
N LEU A 166 6.40 -1.79 -5.42
CA LEU A 166 6.00 -0.89 -4.34
C LEU A 166 4.60 -1.25 -3.76
N ASP A 167 3.72 -1.90 -4.53
CA ASP A 167 2.34 -2.22 -4.12
C ASP A 167 2.24 -2.91 -2.74
N PRO A 168 3.05 -3.96 -2.44
CA PRO A 168 2.97 -4.64 -1.15
C PRO A 168 3.38 -3.77 0.04
N THR A 169 4.17 -2.73 -0.23
CA THR A 169 4.87 -1.92 0.78
C THR A 169 4.09 -0.65 1.10
N ILE A 170 3.58 0.03 0.07
CA ILE A 170 2.94 1.34 0.20
C ILE A 170 1.46 1.34 -0.24
N GLY A 171 0.94 0.16 -0.60
CA GLY A 171 -0.37 0.00 -1.19
C GLY A 171 -0.43 0.50 -2.62
N ARG A 172 -1.46 0.04 -3.34
CA ARG A 172 -1.73 0.41 -4.73
C ARG A 172 -1.90 1.92 -4.94
N GLU A 173 -1.94 2.32 -6.20
CA GLU A 173 -1.98 3.73 -6.57
C GLU A 173 -3.34 4.38 -6.32
N VAL A 174 -3.44 5.08 -5.18
CA VAL A 174 -4.59 5.95 -4.84
C VAL A 174 -4.35 7.40 -5.28
N ILE A 175 -3.08 7.80 -5.41
CA ILE A 175 -2.67 9.12 -5.90
C ILE A 175 -1.90 8.88 -7.19
N SER A 176 -2.44 9.37 -8.30
CA SER A 176 -1.84 9.17 -9.63
C SER A 176 -0.36 9.59 -9.64
N GLY A 177 0.48 8.84 -10.33
CA GLY A 177 1.91 9.12 -10.47
C GLY A 177 2.73 8.97 -9.18
N LYS A 178 2.15 8.51 -8.07
CA LYS A 178 2.89 8.21 -6.83
C LYS A 178 3.95 7.14 -7.09
N HIS A 179 3.57 6.08 -7.80
CA HIS A 179 4.46 4.92 -7.99
C HIS A 179 5.65 5.28 -8.87
N ASP A 180 5.38 5.90 -10.02
CA ASP A 180 6.43 6.30 -10.96
C ASP A 180 7.38 7.33 -10.34
N MET A 181 6.87 8.30 -9.58
CA MET A 181 7.70 9.27 -8.88
C MET A 181 8.65 8.59 -7.88
N LEU A 182 8.13 7.71 -7.03
CA LEU A 182 8.95 7.00 -6.03
C LEU A 182 9.97 6.07 -6.70
N PHE A 183 9.56 5.36 -7.74
CA PHE A 183 10.44 4.47 -8.49
C PHE A 183 11.55 5.25 -9.19
N ASN A 184 11.25 6.41 -9.79
CA ASN A 184 12.25 7.29 -10.39
C ASN A 184 13.27 7.78 -9.36
N CYS A 185 12.83 8.21 -8.17
CA CYS A 185 13.76 8.57 -7.08
C CYS A 185 14.68 7.42 -6.69
N ILE A 186 14.18 6.18 -6.66
CA ILE A 186 14.99 4.98 -6.38
C ILE A 186 16.01 4.76 -7.48
N ILE A 187 15.63 4.87 -8.75
CA ILE A 187 16.53 4.69 -9.89
C ILE A 187 17.62 5.77 -9.93
N GLU A 188 17.25 7.03 -9.71
CA GLU A 188 18.21 8.13 -9.61
C GLU A 188 19.20 7.92 -8.47
N PHE A 189 18.73 7.46 -7.31
CA PHE A 189 19.60 7.11 -6.19
C PHE A 189 20.53 5.94 -6.52
N LYS A 190 20.05 4.89 -7.21
CA LYS A 190 20.89 3.78 -7.67
C LYS A 190 21.97 4.25 -8.65
N LYS A 191 21.75 5.31 -9.42
CA LYS A 191 22.75 5.89 -10.34
C LYS A 191 23.74 6.82 -9.65
N ALA A 192 23.42 7.33 -8.45
CA ALA A 192 24.27 8.29 -7.75
C ALA A 192 25.63 7.68 -7.38
N ALA A 193 26.70 8.46 -7.53
CA ALA A 193 28.07 8.02 -7.27
C ALA A 193 28.26 7.47 -5.84
N GLY A 194 27.60 8.08 -4.85
CA GLY A 194 27.66 7.63 -3.46
C GLY A 194 27.13 6.21 -3.24
N TYR A 195 26.08 5.81 -3.98
CA TYR A 195 25.58 4.44 -3.91
C TYR A 195 26.50 3.47 -4.63
N GLN A 196 27.00 3.84 -5.82
CA GLN A 196 27.92 3.01 -6.60
C GLN A 196 29.22 2.73 -5.84
N ASP A 197 29.80 3.73 -5.18
CA ASP A 197 30.97 3.56 -4.31
C ASP A 197 30.69 2.61 -3.13
N SER A 198 29.52 2.74 -2.49
CA SER A 198 29.09 1.82 -1.43
C SER A 198 28.95 0.37 -1.92
N GLN A 199 28.41 0.15 -3.13
CA GLN A 199 28.33 -1.19 -3.72
C GLN A 199 29.71 -1.76 -4.06
N GLN A 200 30.64 -0.95 -4.57
CA GLN A 200 32.02 -1.39 -4.87
C GLN A 200 32.76 -1.80 -3.59
N LYS A 201 32.63 -1.02 -2.51
CA LYS A 201 33.21 -1.36 -1.20
C LYS A 201 32.67 -2.67 -0.66
N ARG A 202 31.37 -2.90 -0.80
CA ARG A 202 30.71 -4.14 -0.39
C ARG A 202 31.21 -5.34 -1.18
N GLN A 203 31.32 -5.20 -2.50
CA GLN A 203 31.83 -6.26 -3.38
C GLN A 203 33.28 -6.63 -3.02
N LYS A 204 34.13 -5.61 -2.84
CA LYS A 204 35.53 -5.80 -2.44
C LYS A 204 35.67 -6.50 -1.08
N ALA A 205 34.85 -6.11 -0.09
CA ALA A 205 34.88 -6.75 1.22
C ALA A 205 34.48 -8.24 1.17
N LEU A 206 33.55 -8.61 0.28
CA LEU A 206 33.18 -10.01 0.05
C LEU A 206 34.31 -10.80 -0.60
N GLU A 207 34.97 -10.22 -1.60
CA GLU A 207 36.13 -10.81 -2.29
C GLU A 207 37.31 -11.01 -1.32
N ASP A 208 37.62 -10.00 -0.50
CA ASP A 208 38.69 -10.07 0.51
C ASP A 208 38.41 -11.17 1.56
N GLU A 209 37.16 -11.30 2.01
CA GLU A 209 36.75 -12.35 2.97
C GLU A 209 36.77 -13.74 2.34
N GLU A 210 36.39 -13.88 1.07
CA GLU A 210 36.50 -15.14 0.33
C GLU A 210 37.97 -15.54 0.12
N GLU A 211 38.83 -14.59 -0.26
CA GLU A 211 40.26 -14.83 -0.40
C GLU A 211 40.88 -15.25 0.93
N ARG A 212 40.52 -14.58 2.03
CA ARG A 212 40.96 -14.95 3.38
C ARG A 212 40.54 -16.37 3.74
N ARG A 213 39.29 -16.76 3.45
CA ARG A 213 38.80 -18.14 3.67
C ARG A 213 39.55 -19.16 2.82
N ASN A 214 39.82 -18.84 1.56
CA ASN A 214 40.56 -19.70 0.66
C ASN A 214 42.03 -19.87 1.10
N LYS A 215 42.66 -18.80 1.60
CA LYS A 215 44.01 -18.85 2.18
C LYS A 215 44.06 -19.76 3.40
N VAL A 216 43.13 -19.61 4.34
CA VAL A 216 43.03 -20.48 5.53
C VAL A 216 42.85 -21.95 5.14
N LYS A 217 42.02 -22.25 4.14
CA LYS A 217 41.84 -23.61 3.61
C LYS A 217 43.15 -24.17 3.02
N ARG A 218 43.89 -23.37 2.25
CA ARG A 218 45.19 -23.77 1.68
C ARG A 218 46.22 -24.06 2.77
N ASP A 219 46.32 -23.19 3.77
CA ASP A 219 47.27 -23.35 4.89
C ASP A 219 46.94 -24.61 5.72
N ASN A 220 45.67 -24.86 6.00
CA ASN A 220 45.23 -26.06 6.71
C ASN A 220 45.52 -27.34 5.91
N ALA A 221 45.27 -27.34 4.59
CA ALA A 221 45.59 -28.47 3.72
C ALA A 221 47.11 -28.74 3.65
N ALA A 222 47.93 -27.69 3.62
CA ALA A 222 49.39 -27.80 3.65
C ALA A 222 49.88 -28.44 4.97
N ARG A 223 49.34 -27.98 6.12
CA ARG A 223 49.65 -28.56 7.44
C ARG A 223 49.28 -30.05 7.52
N TYR A 224 48.10 -30.42 7.03
CA TYR A 224 47.66 -31.83 7.03
C TYR A 224 48.60 -32.73 6.21
N ARG A 225 49.03 -32.29 5.02
CA ARG A 225 49.99 -33.02 4.18
C ARG A 225 51.37 -33.14 4.81
N ALA A 226 51.82 -32.12 5.53
CA ALA A 226 53.10 -32.15 6.23
C ALA A 226 53.09 -33.19 7.37
N ASN A 227 52.02 -33.21 8.17
CA ASN A 227 51.86 -34.17 9.26
C ASN A 227 51.67 -35.62 8.77
N ALA A 228 51.12 -35.84 7.58
CA ALA A 228 50.97 -37.19 7.01
C ALA A 228 52.28 -37.78 6.44
N ARG A 229 53.35 -36.97 6.35
CA ARG A 229 54.67 -37.38 5.83
C ARG A 229 55.73 -37.57 6.93
N ALA A 230 55.40 -37.21 8.17
CA ALA A 230 56.21 -37.43 9.36
C ALA A 230 55.77 -38.74 10.04
#